data_AF-A0A5N6WIR4-F1
#
_entry.id   AF-A0A5N6WIR4-F1
#
_cell.length_a   1.000
_cell.length_b   1.000
_cell.length_c   1.000
_cell.angle_alpha   90.00
_cell.angle_beta   90.00
_cell.angle_gamma   90.00
#
_symmetry.space_group_name_H-M   'P 1'
#
loop_
_entity.id
_entity.type
_entity.pdbx_description
1 polymer ?
#
loop_
_entity_poly.entity_id
_entity_poly.type
_entity_poly.pdbx_seq_one_letter_code
_entity_poly.pdbx_strand_id
1 'polypeptide(L)'
;MLGKDNFVILDGMNYIKGYRYQLWCEAKALGTTCCVVHVGTPIDQCVANNEARLNRQSQSQSEPEPEPEAQPQSETTTPATDTNTTAEKPTDPEQPYPPELLQNLIFRYEEPSTHSRWDKPLFTVPWSDEKPPIADIWTALTGISHPSTAAAETEDQLPTLTSALTNTHLSSAASIAPSTTTKGGGSFRRERPKIKPHLATVQPTSTDSGLLYSMEKRTSAVVSAIRSFVVENPSAEGALAKAGDHADGIRIAVPEVETPVFVPAHVAMTATTDELGGAGGILAVPRLQRLRRQWITLNRAYVAKVAGGDKTSLGADQVGDAFVRFLNADFAGEGVA
;
A
#
# COMPACT_ATOMS: atom_id res chain seq x y z
N MET A 1 -24.15 -14.56 5.27
CA MET A 1 -23.35 -14.28 6.49
C MET A 1 -21.94 -14.78 6.25
N LEU A 2 -20.93 -13.93 6.51
CA LEU A 2 -19.51 -14.25 6.29
C LEU A 2 -19.05 -15.29 7.33
N GLY A 3 -18.41 -16.37 6.88
CA GLY A 3 -18.00 -17.49 7.72
C GLY A 3 -16.82 -18.26 7.10
N LYS A 4 -16.19 -19.15 7.87
CA LYS A 4 -14.97 -19.87 7.44
C LYS A 4 -15.20 -20.95 6.40
N ASP A 5 -16.42 -21.49 6.35
CA ASP A 5 -16.77 -22.63 5.49
C ASP A 5 -17.51 -22.22 4.21
N ASN A 6 -17.75 -20.92 4.01
CA ASN A 6 -18.54 -20.39 2.92
C ASN A 6 -17.73 -19.38 2.09
N PHE A 7 -17.82 -19.50 0.76
CA PHE A 7 -17.39 -18.44 -0.14
C PHE A 7 -18.48 -17.37 -0.24
N VAL A 8 -18.07 -16.11 -0.11
CA VAL A 8 -18.95 -14.96 -0.32
C VAL A 8 -18.35 -14.13 -1.44
N ILE A 9 -19.10 -13.98 -2.53
CA ILE A 9 -18.78 -13.06 -3.62
C ILE A 9 -19.57 -11.78 -3.36
N LEU A 10 -18.87 -10.67 -3.13
CA LEU A 10 -19.49 -9.37 -2.98
C LEU A 10 -19.50 -8.66 -4.34
N ASP A 11 -20.53 -8.94 -5.12
CA ASP A 11 -20.75 -8.27 -6.39
C ASP A 11 -21.34 -6.87 -6.16
N GLY A 12 -20.49 -5.86 -6.35
CA GLY A 12 -20.82 -4.47 -6.11
C GLY A 12 -19.68 -3.56 -6.55
N MET A 13 -19.96 -2.28 -6.72
CA MET A 13 -18.98 -1.34 -7.26
C MET A 13 -17.72 -1.20 -6.38
N ASN A 14 -17.87 -1.29 -5.05
CA ASN A 14 -16.78 -1.27 -4.09
C ASN A 14 -15.72 -0.15 -4.33
N TYR A 15 -16.19 0.99 -4.86
CA TYR A 15 -15.35 2.02 -5.49
C TYR A 15 -14.64 2.97 -4.51
N ILE A 16 -14.97 2.86 -3.22
CA ILE A 16 -14.39 3.69 -2.15
C ILE A 16 -13.40 2.85 -1.36
N LYS A 17 -12.16 3.34 -1.22
CA LYS A 17 -11.09 2.66 -0.45
C LYS A 17 -11.46 2.43 1.01
N GLY A 18 -12.14 3.40 1.63
CA GLY A 18 -12.63 3.27 3.00
C GLY A 18 -13.60 2.10 3.18
N TYR A 19 -14.46 1.84 2.18
CA TYR A 19 -15.40 0.72 2.21
C TYR A 19 -14.68 -0.62 2.06
N ARG A 20 -13.73 -0.73 1.12
CA ARG A 20 -12.88 -1.93 0.99
C ARG A 20 -12.08 -2.21 2.26
N TYR A 21 -11.59 -1.16 2.93
CA TYR A 21 -10.92 -1.29 4.22
C TYR A 21 -11.84 -1.85 5.32
N GLN A 22 -13.11 -1.43 5.36
CA GLN A 22 -14.09 -1.97 6.31
C GLN A 22 -14.33 -3.47 6.07
N LEU A 23 -14.56 -3.88 4.82
CA LEU A 23 -14.74 -5.29 4.46
C LEU A 23 -13.52 -6.14 4.83
N TRP A 24 -12.31 -5.61 4.60
CA TRP A 24 -11.09 -6.27 5.03
C TRP A 24 -10.99 -6.40 6.55
N CYS A 25 -11.41 -5.40 7.32
CA CYS A 25 -11.46 -5.48 8.77
C CYS A 25 -12.44 -6.55 9.25
N GLU A 26 -13.59 -6.68 8.61
CA GLU A 26 -14.59 -7.71 8.92
C GLU A 26 -14.06 -9.12 8.65
N ALA A 27 -13.47 -9.36 7.47
CA ALA A 27 -12.84 -10.63 7.14
C ALA A 27 -11.72 -10.98 8.14
N LYS A 28 -10.89 -9.98 8.48
CA LYS A 28 -9.82 -10.14 9.47
C LYS A 28 -10.35 -10.46 10.87
N ALA A 29 -11.44 -9.81 11.30
CA ALA A 29 -12.05 -10.06 12.61
C ALA A 29 -12.58 -11.49 12.73
N LEU A 30 -13.09 -12.05 11.63
CA LEU A 30 -13.56 -13.43 11.55
C LEU A 30 -12.43 -14.45 11.30
N GLY A 31 -11.22 -13.96 10.99
CA GLY A 31 -10.07 -14.80 10.66
C GLY A 31 -10.26 -15.57 9.36
N THR A 32 -10.97 -15.00 8.39
CA THR A 32 -11.13 -15.56 7.04
C THR A 32 -10.16 -14.89 6.08
N THR A 33 -9.76 -15.61 5.03
CA THR A 33 -9.04 -15.03 3.90
C THR A 33 -9.99 -14.17 3.07
N CYS A 34 -9.43 -13.21 2.36
CA CYS A 34 -10.15 -12.37 1.42
C CYS A 34 -9.21 -11.98 0.29
N CYS A 35 -9.73 -11.65 -0.89
CA CYS A 35 -8.99 -11.08 -2.00
C CYS A 35 -9.82 -10.01 -2.69
N VAL A 36 -9.17 -9.13 -3.43
CA VAL A 36 -9.84 -8.14 -4.28
C VAL A 36 -9.68 -8.55 -5.73
N VAL A 37 -10.80 -8.63 -6.45
CA VAL A 37 -10.82 -8.82 -7.90
C VAL A 37 -11.25 -7.48 -8.51
N HIS A 38 -10.36 -6.86 -9.26
CA HIS A 38 -10.58 -5.60 -9.94
C HIS A 38 -10.85 -5.87 -11.42
N VAL A 39 -12.07 -5.59 -11.87
CA VAL A 39 -12.43 -5.69 -13.29
C VAL A 39 -12.11 -4.35 -13.96
N GLY A 40 -11.04 -4.33 -14.74
CA GLY A 40 -10.53 -3.13 -15.42
C GLY A 40 -11.21 -2.92 -16.77
N THR A 41 -12.36 -2.27 -16.76
CA THR A 41 -13.08 -1.89 -17.99
C THR A 41 -12.75 -0.43 -18.36
N PRO A 42 -12.34 -0.14 -19.61
CA PRO A 42 -12.05 1.23 -20.02
C PRO A 42 -13.32 2.10 -19.99
N ILE A 43 -13.15 3.39 -19.71
CA ILE A 43 -14.25 4.36 -19.51
C ILE A 43 -15.20 4.36 -20.72
N ASP A 44 -14.66 4.39 -21.94
CA ASP A 44 -15.45 4.41 -23.17
C ASP A 44 -16.35 3.18 -23.30
N GLN A 45 -15.86 2.02 -22.87
CA GLN A 45 -16.65 0.78 -22.87
C GLN A 45 -17.73 0.79 -21.79
N CYS A 46 -17.46 1.35 -20.60
CA CYS A 46 -18.47 1.54 -19.57
C CYS A 46 -19.62 2.42 -20.06
N VAL A 47 -19.31 3.50 -20.77
CA VAL A 47 -20.32 4.40 -21.37
C VAL A 47 -21.11 3.65 -22.45
N ALA A 48 -20.44 2.99 -23.38
CA ALA A 48 -21.09 2.22 -24.45
C ALA A 48 -22.01 1.11 -23.91
N ASN A 49 -21.59 0.40 -22.86
CA ASN A 49 -22.41 -0.62 -22.20
C ASN A 49 -23.67 -0.01 -21.57
N ASN A 50 -23.54 1.15 -20.92
CA ASN A 50 -24.65 1.84 -20.30
C ASN A 50 -25.63 2.42 -21.33
N GLU A 51 -25.13 2.97 -22.44
CA GLU A 51 -25.97 3.42 -23.57
C GLU A 51 -26.72 2.26 -24.21
N ALA A 52 -26.09 1.10 -24.39
CA ALA A 52 -26.75 -0.10 -24.87
C ALA A 52 -27.88 -0.57 -23.92
N ARG A 53 -27.71 -0.38 -22.60
CA ARG A 53 -28.77 -0.65 -21.60
C ARG A 53 -29.91 0.37 -21.69
N LEU A 54 -29.60 1.66 -21.85
CA LEU A 54 -30.61 2.72 -22.05
C LEU A 54 -31.45 2.50 -23.32
N ASN A 55 -30.80 2.11 -24.42
CA ASN A 55 -31.47 1.82 -25.69
C ASN A 55 -32.38 0.59 -25.59
N ARG A 56 -31.98 -0.45 -24.84
CA ARG A 56 -32.85 -1.60 -24.56
C ARG A 56 -34.07 -1.20 -23.73
N GLN A 57 -33.87 -0.36 -22.71
CA GLN A 57 -34.95 0.12 -21.85
C GLN A 57 -35.97 0.95 -22.64
N SER A 58 -35.52 1.86 -23.51
CA SER A 58 -36.41 2.68 -24.33
C SER A 58 -37.19 1.85 -25.36
N GLN A 59 -36.57 0.83 -25.96
CA GLN A 59 -37.24 -0.13 -26.84
C GLN A 59 -38.35 -0.90 -26.12
N SER A 60 -38.08 -1.41 -24.91
CA SER A 60 -39.07 -2.13 -24.10
C SER A 60 -40.25 -1.28 -23.62
N GLN A 61 -40.07 0.05 -23.49
CA GLN A 61 -41.15 0.98 -23.12
C GLN A 61 -42.00 1.44 -24.32
N SER A 62 -41.56 1.16 -25.55
CA SER A 62 -42.24 1.59 -26.78
C SER A 62 -43.15 0.52 -27.40
N GLU A 63 -43.17 -0.71 -26.86
CA GLU A 63 -44.16 -1.73 -27.21
C GLU A 63 -45.49 -1.42 -26.47
N PRO A 64 -46.61 -1.24 -27.19
CA PRO A 64 -47.90 -0.92 -26.56
C PRO A 64 -48.43 -2.12 -25.77
N GLU A 65 -48.84 -1.90 -24.52
CA GLU A 65 -49.56 -2.88 -23.69
C GLU A 65 -50.81 -3.41 -24.44
N PRO A 66 -51.04 -4.74 -24.51
CA PRO A 66 -52.34 -5.25 -24.91
C PRO A 66 -53.36 -5.04 -23.78
N GLU A 67 -54.55 -4.55 -24.15
CA GLU A 67 -55.66 -4.23 -23.24
C GLU A 67 -56.09 -5.40 -22.32
N PRO A 68 -56.71 -5.13 -21.15
CA PRO A 68 -57.12 -6.16 -20.21
C PRO A 68 -58.50 -6.71 -20.59
N GLU A 69 -58.56 -7.89 -21.23
CA GLU A 69 -59.80 -8.67 -21.32
C GLU A 69 -59.78 -9.91 -20.41
N ALA A 70 -60.94 -10.14 -19.80
CA ALA A 70 -61.20 -11.09 -18.74
C ALA A 70 -61.06 -12.57 -19.16
N GLN A 71 -60.62 -13.40 -18.20
CA GLN A 71 -60.53 -14.87 -18.20
C GLN A 71 -61.90 -15.59 -18.39
N PRO A 72 -61.98 -16.94 -18.42
CA PRO A 72 -61.08 -18.04 -18.90
C PRO A 72 -61.82 -19.10 -19.75
N GLN A 73 -61.11 -20.03 -20.47
CA GLN A 73 -61.53 -21.46 -20.61
C GLN A 73 -60.62 -22.40 -21.46
N SER A 74 -60.22 -23.51 -20.83
CA SER A 74 -60.11 -24.93 -21.26
C SER A 74 -59.18 -25.46 -22.40
N GLU A 75 -58.26 -26.33 -21.96
CA GLU A 75 -57.99 -27.74 -22.40
C GLU A 75 -57.35 -28.10 -23.77
N THR A 76 -56.13 -28.66 -23.65
CA THR A 76 -55.62 -29.94 -24.20
C THR A 76 -55.30 -30.09 -25.71
N THR A 77 -54.02 -30.20 -26.10
CA THR A 77 -53.30 -31.38 -26.69
C THR A 77 -52.00 -30.97 -27.41
N THR A 78 -50.89 -31.65 -27.08
CA THR A 78 -49.61 -31.73 -27.85
C THR A 78 -49.74 -32.71 -29.04
N PRO A 79 -48.74 -32.96 -29.94
CA PRO A 79 -47.42 -32.34 -30.18
C PRO A 79 -47.12 -32.02 -31.68
N ALA A 80 -46.23 -31.07 -31.99
CA ALA A 80 -45.45 -31.12 -33.24
C ALA A 80 -44.21 -30.23 -33.16
N THR A 81 -43.10 -30.84 -33.52
CA THR A 81 -41.76 -30.28 -33.73
C THR A 81 -41.77 -29.06 -34.65
N ASP A 82 -41.18 -27.96 -34.20
CA ASP A 82 -40.45 -27.04 -35.08
C ASP A 82 -39.22 -26.53 -34.33
N THR A 83 -38.08 -27.04 -34.76
CA THR A 83 -36.75 -26.59 -34.40
C THR A 83 -36.52 -25.19 -34.98
N ASN A 84 -36.67 -24.15 -34.15
CA ASN A 84 -36.04 -22.86 -34.40
C ASN A 84 -35.10 -22.54 -33.24
N THR A 85 -33.85 -22.92 -33.44
CA THR A 85 -32.68 -22.46 -32.68
C THR A 85 -32.56 -20.95 -32.87
N THR A 86 -33.31 -20.19 -32.08
CA THR A 86 -33.01 -18.78 -31.84
C THR A 86 -31.97 -18.77 -30.74
N ALA A 87 -30.71 -18.49 -31.09
CA ALA A 87 -29.64 -18.31 -30.13
C ALA A 87 -30.05 -17.21 -29.14
N GLU A 88 -30.41 -17.62 -27.92
CA GLU A 88 -30.73 -16.71 -26.82
C GLU A 88 -29.50 -15.83 -26.55
N LYS A 89 -29.59 -14.55 -26.93
CA LYS A 89 -28.63 -13.55 -26.48
C LYS A 89 -28.68 -13.51 -24.96
N PRO A 90 -27.54 -13.47 -24.25
CA PRO A 90 -27.53 -13.35 -22.80
C PRO A 90 -28.24 -12.04 -22.42
N THR A 91 -29.44 -12.15 -21.86
CA THR A 91 -30.19 -11.00 -21.36
C THR A 91 -29.55 -10.55 -20.06
N ASP A 92 -28.63 -9.60 -20.14
CA ASP A 92 -28.11 -8.86 -18.98
C ASP A 92 -29.29 -8.18 -18.25
N PRO A 93 -29.64 -8.60 -17.02
CA PRO A 93 -30.80 -8.11 -16.28
C PRO A 93 -30.54 -6.76 -15.60
N GLU A 94 -29.34 -6.18 -15.72
CA GLU A 94 -28.98 -4.94 -15.03
C GLU A 94 -29.64 -3.70 -15.65
N GLN A 95 -30.16 -2.84 -14.77
CA GLN A 95 -30.74 -1.56 -15.16
C GLN A 95 -29.63 -0.57 -15.56
N PRO A 96 -29.91 0.35 -16.51
CA PRO A 96 -28.98 1.41 -16.85
C PRO A 96 -28.85 2.44 -15.72
N TYR A 97 -27.69 3.06 -15.65
CA TYR A 97 -27.46 4.25 -14.84
C TYR A 97 -27.84 5.51 -15.63
N PRO A 98 -28.39 6.54 -14.97
CA PRO A 98 -28.46 7.88 -15.55
C PRO A 98 -27.07 8.36 -15.98
N PRO A 99 -26.93 9.04 -17.14
CA PRO A 99 -25.62 9.40 -17.69
C PRO A 99 -24.81 10.31 -16.76
N GLU A 100 -25.46 11.26 -16.09
CA GLU A 100 -24.83 12.14 -15.11
C GLU A 100 -24.34 11.35 -13.88
N LEU A 101 -25.11 10.36 -13.43
CA LEU A 101 -24.71 9.52 -12.30
C LEU A 101 -23.50 8.66 -12.66
N LEU A 102 -23.50 8.04 -13.86
CA LEU A 102 -22.38 7.24 -14.33
C LEU A 102 -21.08 8.06 -14.37
N GLN A 103 -21.13 9.28 -14.93
CA GLN A 103 -19.97 10.17 -14.97
C GLN A 103 -19.46 10.53 -13.57
N ASN A 104 -20.38 10.86 -12.65
CA ASN A 104 -20.03 11.14 -11.25
C ASN A 104 -19.40 9.93 -10.54
N LEU A 105 -19.88 8.72 -10.82
CA LEU A 105 -19.33 7.48 -10.27
C LEU A 105 -17.93 7.20 -10.80
N ILE A 106 -17.71 7.36 -12.10
CA ILE A 106 -16.39 7.21 -12.73
C ILE A 106 -15.40 8.22 -12.17
N PHE A 107 -15.81 9.48 -12.01
CA PHE A 107 -14.93 10.53 -11.47
C PHE A 107 -14.50 10.28 -10.02
N ARG A 108 -15.37 9.68 -9.20
CA ARG A 108 -15.12 9.39 -7.79
C ARG A 108 -14.51 7.99 -7.55
N TYR A 109 -14.24 7.25 -8.62
CA TYR A 109 -13.71 5.90 -8.53
C TYR A 109 -12.27 5.89 -7.98
N GLU A 110 -12.03 5.10 -6.94
CA GLU A 110 -10.70 4.93 -6.35
C GLU A 110 -10.15 3.53 -6.66
N GLU A 111 -9.22 3.46 -7.62
CA GLU A 111 -8.58 2.20 -8.05
C GLU A 111 -7.97 1.41 -6.87
N PRO A 112 -8.19 0.08 -6.83
CA PRO A 112 -7.48 -0.80 -5.90
C PRO A 112 -5.97 -0.74 -6.10
N SER A 113 -5.21 -0.63 -5.00
CA SER A 113 -3.76 -0.45 -5.08
C SER A 113 -2.99 -1.63 -4.50
N THR A 114 -1.95 -2.08 -5.20
CA THR A 114 -0.99 -3.09 -4.70
C THR A 114 -0.11 -2.59 -3.55
N HIS A 115 -0.18 -1.30 -3.18
CA HIS A 115 0.51 -0.78 -1.99
C HIS A 115 -0.36 -0.89 -0.73
N SER A 116 -1.69 -0.88 -0.89
CA SER A 116 -2.64 -1.02 0.21
C SER A 116 -2.64 -2.45 0.74
N ARG A 117 -2.62 -2.61 2.06
CA ARG A 117 -2.70 -3.94 2.70
C ARG A 117 -4.08 -4.59 2.60
N TRP A 118 -5.14 -3.78 2.56
CA TRP A 118 -6.54 -4.25 2.51
C TRP A 118 -7.00 -4.61 1.10
N ASP A 119 -6.30 -4.13 0.07
CA ASP A 119 -6.57 -4.52 -1.32
C ASP A 119 -5.81 -5.82 -1.71
N LYS A 120 -4.99 -6.39 -0.80
CA LYS A 120 -4.18 -7.58 -1.08
C LYS A 120 -4.86 -8.87 -0.63
N PRO A 121 -4.70 -9.97 -1.39
CA PRO A 121 -4.16 -10.06 -2.75
C PRO A 121 -5.10 -9.42 -3.79
N LEU A 122 -4.52 -8.71 -4.76
CA LEU A 122 -5.23 -7.99 -5.83
C LEU A 122 -5.08 -8.71 -7.16
N PHE A 123 -6.21 -9.04 -7.79
CA PHE A 123 -6.28 -9.62 -9.13
C PHE A 123 -6.93 -8.62 -10.07
N THR A 124 -6.18 -8.08 -11.04
CA THR A 124 -6.74 -7.19 -12.07
C THR A 124 -7.08 -8.01 -13.30
N VAL A 125 -8.35 -7.96 -13.71
CA VAL A 125 -8.89 -8.63 -14.90
C VAL A 125 -9.26 -7.55 -15.91
N PRO A 126 -8.44 -7.32 -16.94
CA PRO A 126 -8.79 -6.38 -18.01
C PRO A 126 -10.03 -6.87 -18.76
N TRP A 127 -10.88 -5.95 -19.22
CA TRP A 127 -12.08 -6.30 -20.02
C TRP A 127 -11.77 -7.11 -21.29
N SER A 128 -10.59 -6.93 -21.88
CA SER A 128 -10.15 -7.68 -23.06
C SER A 128 -9.80 -9.14 -22.78
N ASP A 129 -9.62 -9.50 -21.50
CA ASP A 129 -9.27 -10.87 -21.12
C ASP A 129 -10.54 -11.73 -21.03
N GLU A 130 -10.53 -12.87 -21.72
CA GLU A 130 -11.71 -13.74 -21.84
C GLU A 130 -11.98 -14.49 -20.52
N LYS A 131 -10.94 -14.79 -19.75
CA LYS A 131 -11.05 -15.64 -18.55
C LYS A 131 -10.29 -15.04 -17.37
N PRO A 132 -10.94 -14.81 -16.22
CA PRO A 132 -10.24 -14.36 -15.03
C PRO A 132 -9.27 -15.44 -14.52
N PRO A 133 -8.22 -15.06 -13.75
CA PRO A 133 -7.26 -16.00 -13.18
C PRO A 133 -7.86 -16.74 -11.97
N ILE A 134 -8.83 -17.61 -12.24
CA ILE A 134 -9.62 -18.34 -11.23
C ILE A 134 -8.73 -19.23 -10.36
N ALA A 135 -7.72 -19.87 -10.95
CA ALA A 135 -6.81 -20.75 -10.22
C ALA A 135 -6.01 -20.00 -9.13
N ASP A 136 -5.58 -18.78 -9.43
CA ASP A 136 -4.81 -17.96 -8.49
C ASP A 136 -5.73 -17.37 -7.41
N ILE A 137 -6.94 -16.95 -7.78
CA ILE A 137 -7.97 -16.50 -6.84
C ILE A 137 -8.32 -17.63 -5.85
N TRP A 138 -8.53 -18.84 -6.36
CA TRP A 138 -8.79 -20.02 -5.53
C TRP A 138 -7.65 -20.31 -4.56
N THR A 139 -6.41 -20.26 -5.06
CA THR A 139 -5.21 -20.50 -4.25
C THR A 139 -5.05 -19.43 -3.17
N ALA A 140 -5.36 -18.16 -3.49
CA ALA A 140 -5.31 -17.08 -2.52
C ALA A 140 -6.36 -17.20 -1.41
N LEU A 141 -7.56 -17.70 -1.72
CA LEU A 141 -8.63 -17.87 -0.75
C LEU A 141 -8.45 -19.14 0.09
N THR A 142 -8.07 -20.27 -0.52
CA THR A 142 -8.01 -21.56 0.18
C THR A 142 -6.62 -21.92 0.70
N GLY A 143 -5.56 -21.34 0.12
CA GLY A 143 -4.18 -21.77 0.34
C GLY A 143 -3.82 -23.09 -0.37
N ILE A 144 -4.72 -23.66 -1.18
CA ILE A 144 -4.56 -24.93 -1.89
C ILE A 144 -4.53 -24.65 -3.39
N SER A 145 -3.62 -25.26 -4.14
CA SER A 145 -3.58 -25.16 -5.60
C SER A 145 -4.89 -25.65 -6.22
N HIS A 146 -5.39 -24.93 -7.23
CA HIS A 146 -6.62 -25.33 -7.92
C HIS A 146 -6.44 -26.68 -8.65
N PRO A 147 -7.42 -27.60 -8.60
CA PRO A 147 -7.30 -28.94 -9.17
C PRO A 147 -7.03 -28.96 -10.68
N SER A 148 -7.47 -27.94 -11.44
CA SER A 148 -7.13 -27.84 -12.88
C SER A 148 -5.64 -27.59 -13.14
N THR A 149 -4.95 -26.95 -12.19
CA THR A 149 -3.52 -26.65 -12.29
C THR A 149 -2.68 -27.85 -11.88
N ALA A 150 -3.16 -28.63 -10.90
CA ALA A 150 -2.53 -29.88 -10.47
C ALA A 150 -2.53 -30.97 -11.55
N ALA A 151 -3.54 -30.99 -12.44
CA ALA A 151 -3.59 -31.94 -13.56
C ALA A 151 -2.58 -31.59 -14.68
N ALA A 152 -2.29 -30.31 -14.88
CA ALA A 152 -1.40 -29.83 -15.95
C ALA A 152 0.10 -30.04 -15.66
N GLU A 153 0.49 -30.26 -14.41
CA GLU A 153 1.90 -30.47 -14.03
C GLU A 153 2.40 -31.91 -14.28
N THR A 154 1.58 -32.79 -14.86
CA THR A 154 1.95 -34.22 -15.04
C THR A 154 2.59 -34.57 -16.39
N GLU A 155 2.64 -33.69 -17.41
CA GLU A 155 3.06 -34.13 -18.75
C GLU A 155 4.20 -33.40 -19.48
N ASP A 156 4.81 -32.29 -19.02
CA ASP A 156 5.72 -31.56 -19.94
C ASP A 156 6.97 -30.86 -19.36
N GLN A 157 7.74 -31.49 -18.46
CA GLN A 157 9.10 -31.01 -18.10
C GLN A 157 10.18 -32.10 -17.88
N LEU A 158 10.20 -33.16 -18.69
CA LEU A 158 11.25 -34.18 -18.65
C LEU A 158 11.78 -34.57 -20.06
N PRO A 159 12.49 -33.68 -20.78
CA PRO A 159 13.66 -34.20 -21.51
C PRO A 159 14.87 -33.25 -21.67
N THR A 160 14.92 -32.08 -21.03
CA THR A 160 15.99 -31.10 -21.35
C THR A 160 17.26 -31.27 -20.53
N LEU A 161 17.22 -31.99 -19.39
CA LEU A 161 18.40 -32.18 -18.53
C LEU A 161 19.25 -33.40 -18.92
N THR A 162 18.69 -34.36 -19.66
CA THR A 162 19.37 -35.59 -20.07
C THR A 162 20.29 -35.36 -21.27
N SER A 163 19.93 -34.44 -22.18
CA SER A 163 20.72 -34.10 -23.37
C SER A 163 21.99 -33.29 -23.08
N ALA A 164 22.09 -32.67 -21.91
CA ALA A 164 23.30 -31.94 -21.50
C ALA A 164 24.40 -32.87 -20.94
N LEU A 165 24.05 -34.08 -20.52
CA LEU A 165 24.99 -35.06 -19.93
C LEU A 165 25.72 -35.91 -20.98
N THR A 166 25.22 -36.00 -22.21
CA THR A 166 25.78 -36.86 -23.26
C THR A 166 26.91 -36.22 -24.07
N ASN A 167 27.14 -34.91 -23.93
CA ASN A 167 28.09 -34.15 -24.76
C ASN A 167 29.47 -33.87 -24.14
N THR A 168 29.93 -34.66 -23.15
CA THR A 168 31.30 -34.54 -22.64
C THR A 168 32.15 -35.74 -23.04
N HIS A 169 32.88 -35.58 -24.15
CA HIS A 169 33.92 -36.50 -24.57
C HIS A 169 35.16 -36.29 -23.69
N LEU A 170 35.56 -37.32 -22.95
CA LEU A 170 36.68 -37.32 -22.03
C LEU A 170 38.00 -37.47 -22.80
N SER A 171 38.90 -36.49 -22.73
CA SER A 171 40.31 -36.65 -23.11
C SER A 171 41.19 -36.60 -21.85
N SER A 172 41.97 -37.67 -21.72
CA SER A 172 42.87 -38.03 -20.62
C SER A 172 44.23 -37.34 -20.75
N ALA A 173 44.70 -36.66 -19.70
CA ALA A 173 46.14 -36.45 -19.45
C ALA A 173 46.43 -36.00 -18.00
N ALA A 174 46.89 -36.97 -17.20
CA ALA A 174 47.92 -36.94 -16.14
C ALA A 174 47.95 -35.88 -15.00
N SER A 175 47.87 -36.41 -13.76
CA SER A 175 48.67 -36.17 -12.52
C SER A 175 49.14 -34.73 -12.19
N ILE A 176 49.10 -34.25 -10.95
CA ILE A 176 49.80 -34.78 -9.75
C ILE A 176 49.09 -34.23 -8.47
N ALA A 177 48.86 -35.09 -7.48
CA ALA A 177 48.50 -34.72 -6.09
C ALA A 177 49.77 -34.65 -5.20
N PRO A 178 49.77 -34.02 -4.02
CA PRO A 178 49.36 -34.74 -2.79
C PRO A 178 48.70 -33.78 -1.75
N SER A 179 48.11 -34.14 -0.61
CA SER A 179 47.97 -35.38 0.17
C SER A 179 46.96 -35.13 1.31
N THR A 180 46.29 -36.21 1.75
CA THR A 180 45.69 -36.44 3.10
C THR A 180 44.56 -35.51 3.56
N THR A 181 43.34 -35.97 3.86
CA THR A 181 43.00 -36.75 5.08
C THR A 181 41.56 -37.33 4.96
N THR A 182 41.23 -38.23 5.87
CA THR A 182 40.29 -39.36 5.83
C THR A 182 38.80 -39.10 6.08
N LYS A 183 37.98 -39.79 5.28
CA LYS A 183 36.69 -40.49 5.54
C LYS A 183 35.62 -39.86 6.46
N GLY A 184 34.46 -39.58 5.85
CA GLY A 184 33.15 -39.55 6.51
C GLY A 184 32.00 -39.08 5.61
N GLY A 185 31.42 -39.98 4.80
CA GLY A 185 30.04 -39.94 4.26
C GLY A 185 29.49 -38.62 3.70
N GLY A 186 29.89 -38.26 2.47
CA GLY A 186 29.33 -37.13 1.74
C GLY A 186 27.92 -37.39 1.20
N SER A 187 26.89 -36.91 1.91
CA SER A 187 25.65 -36.50 1.26
C SER A 187 25.97 -35.19 0.52
N PHE A 188 25.89 -35.21 -0.81
CA PHE A 188 26.04 -34.03 -1.66
C PHE A 188 25.02 -32.95 -1.25
N ARG A 189 25.37 -32.10 -0.28
CA ARG A 189 24.66 -30.85 -0.04
C ARG A 189 25.06 -29.91 -1.16
N ARG A 190 24.24 -29.87 -2.22
CA ARG A 190 24.18 -28.70 -3.11
C ARG A 190 24.14 -27.47 -2.19
N GLU A 191 25.14 -26.60 -2.28
CA GLU A 191 25.05 -25.28 -1.67
C GLU A 191 23.85 -24.59 -2.32
N ARG A 192 22.71 -24.65 -1.62
CA ARG A 192 21.50 -23.93 -2.02
C ARG A 192 21.92 -22.46 -2.07
N PRO A 193 21.68 -21.74 -3.19
CA PRO A 193 21.99 -20.32 -3.27
C PRO A 193 21.38 -19.64 -2.04
N LYS A 194 22.19 -18.87 -1.29
CA LYS A 194 21.69 -18.13 -0.13
C LYS A 194 20.63 -17.15 -0.63
N ILE A 195 19.36 -17.51 -0.46
CA ILE A 195 18.21 -16.69 -0.79
C ILE A 195 18.33 -15.44 0.07
N LYS A 196 18.60 -14.28 -0.54
CA LYS A 196 18.44 -13.00 0.14
C LYS A 196 16.94 -12.86 0.39
N PRO A 197 16.46 -12.91 1.65
CA PRO A 197 15.04 -12.75 1.91
C PRO A 197 14.60 -11.39 1.36
N HIS A 198 13.52 -11.38 0.59
CA HIS A 198 12.93 -10.13 0.13
C HIS A 198 12.60 -9.28 1.36
N LEU A 199 12.92 -7.98 1.32
CA LEU A 199 12.68 -7.02 2.42
C LEU A 199 11.26 -7.07 2.98
N ALA A 200 10.29 -7.53 2.19
CA ALA A 200 8.89 -7.71 2.59
C ALA A 200 8.65 -8.86 3.59
N THR A 201 9.51 -9.87 3.64
CA THR A 201 9.36 -11.06 4.51
C THR A 201 10.23 -11.01 5.75
N VAL A 202 11.14 -10.05 5.83
CA VAL A 202 11.96 -9.81 7.03
C VAL A 202 11.10 -9.02 8.01
N GLN A 203 10.71 -9.62 9.13
CA GLN A 203 10.05 -8.86 10.19
C GLN A 203 10.99 -7.73 10.62
N PRO A 204 10.50 -6.48 10.73
CA PRO A 204 11.32 -5.40 11.24
C PRO A 204 11.84 -5.81 12.62
N THR A 205 13.15 -5.72 12.81
CA THR A 205 13.82 -5.97 14.10
C THR A 205 13.04 -5.27 15.20
N SER A 206 12.65 -5.99 16.24
CA SER A 206 11.84 -5.46 17.34
C SER A 206 12.51 -4.21 17.90
N THR A 207 11.98 -3.03 17.58
CA THR A 207 12.39 -1.78 18.21
C THR A 207 12.14 -1.92 19.71
N ASP A 208 13.18 -1.74 20.51
CA ASP A 208 13.02 -1.63 21.96
C ASP A 208 12.07 -0.47 22.27
N SER A 209 10.91 -0.80 22.84
CA SER A 209 9.85 0.16 23.17
C SER A 209 10.35 1.27 24.10
N GLY A 210 11.35 0.98 24.95
CA GLY A 210 11.90 1.96 25.88
C GLY A 210 12.69 3.08 25.19
N LEU A 211 13.50 2.74 24.19
CA LEU A 211 14.31 3.72 23.45
C LEU A 211 13.43 4.68 22.64
N LEU A 212 12.41 4.15 21.96
CA LEU A 212 11.48 4.97 21.19
C LEU A 212 10.71 5.95 22.09
N TYR A 213 10.24 5.50 23.26
CA TYR A 213 9.61 6.36 24.25
C TYR A 213 10.57 7.45 24.75
N SER A 214 11.82 7.10 25.08
CA SER A 214 12.81 8.09 25.54
C SER A 214 13.14 9.14 24.48
N MET A 215 13.18 8.73 23.21
CA MET A 215 13.43 9.59 22.07
C MET A 215 12.25 10.54 21.83
N GLU A 216 11.03 10.00 21.92
CA GLU A 216 9.80 10.76 21.80
C GLU A 216 9.66 11.80 22.93
N LYS A 217 10.03 11.43 24.16
CA LYS A 217 10.00 12.31 25.33
C LYS A 217 10.98 13.48 25.18
N ARG A 218 12.25 13.23 24.84
CA ARG A 218 13.26 14.30 24.69
C ARG A 218 12.92 15.26 23.55
N THR A 219 12.51 14.75 22.40
CA THR A 219 12.09 15.61 21.27
C THR A 219 10.86 16.46 21.63
N SER A 220 9.97 15.96 22.49
CA SER A 220 8.82 16.73 22.99
C SER A 220 9.24 17.86 23.95
N ALA A 221 10.23 17.60 24.81
CA ALA A 221 10.77 18.61 25.71
C ALA A 221 11.38 19.80 24.94
N VAL A 222 12.11 19.53 23.85
CA VAL A 222 12.65 20.57 22.94
C VAL A 222 11.53 21.41 22.34
N VAL A 223 10.49 20.79 21.79
CA VAL A 223 9.34 21.53 21.21
C VAL A 223 8.60 22.34 22.28
N SER A 224 8.49 21.82 23.50
CA SER A 224 7.88 22.55 24.62
C SER A 224 8.69 23.78 25.01
N ALA A 225 10.03 23.68 25.03
CA ALA A 225 10.89 24.83 25.31
C ALA A 225 10.77 25.92 24.25
N ILE A 226 10.73 25.55 22.96
CA ILE A 226 10.48 26.48 21.85
C ILE A 226 9.11 27.15 22.01
N ARG A 227 8.08 26.40 22.39
CA ARG A 227 6.74 26.95 22.61
C ARG A 227 6.73 27.97 23.76
N SER A 228 7.39 27.68 24.88
CA SER A 228 7.50 28.63 26.00
C SER A 228 8.18 29.92 25.56
N PHE A 229 9.26 29.82 24.78
CA PHE A 229 9.96 30.99 24.22
C PHE A 229 9.07 31.84 23.31
N VAL A 230 8.27 31.20 22.44
CA VAL A 230 7.32 31.89 21.54
C VAL A 230 6.21 32.59 22.32
N VAL A 231 5.78 32.04 23.46
CA VAL A 231 4.79 32.70 24.33
C VAL A 231 5.38 33.93 25.02
N GLU A 232 6.65 33.88 25.43
CA GLU A 232 7.35 35.02 26.03
C GLU A 232 7.71 36.11 25.00
N ASN A 233 7.87 35.73 23.73
CA ASN A 233 8.28 36.60 22.63
C ASN A 233 7.40 36.34 21.39
N PRO A 234 6.19 36.92 21.34
CA PRO A 234 5.26 36.68 20.23
C PRO A 234 5.71 37.29 18.89
N SER A 235 6.46 38.40 18.91
CA SER A 235 6.95 39.13 17.73
C SER A 235 8.40 38.76 17.38
N ALA A 236 8.68 38.58 16.08
CA ALA A 236 10.02 38.27 15.56
C ALA A 236 10.98 39.45 15.77
N GLU A 237 10.54 40.67 15.50
CA GLU A 237 11.30 41.89 15.77
C GLU A 237 11.63 42.05 17.27
N GLY A 238 10.65 41.79 18.13
CA GLY A 238 10.84 41.86 19.59
C GLY A 238 11.82 40.81 20.12
N ALA A 239 11.82 39.61 19.56
CA ALA A 239 12.78 38.56 19.91
C ALA A 239 14.20 38.90 19.43
N LEU A 240 14.33 39.49 18.24
CA LEU A 240 15.63 39.90 17.68
C LEU A 240 16.22 41.08 18.44
N ALA A 241 15.40 42.05 18.86
CA ALA A 241 15.84 43.18 19.68
C ALA A 241 16.36 42.75 21.06
N LYS A 242 15.74 41.72 21.66
CA LYS A 242 16.22 41.12 22.93
C LYS A 242 17.51 40.32 22.77
N ALA A 243 17.84 39.87 21.56
CA ALA A 243 19.07 39.12 21.31
C ALA A 243 20.35 39.99 21.39
N GLY A 244 20.20 41.32 21.48
CA GLY A 244 21.32 42.26 21.66
C GLY A 244 22.38 42.07 20.57
N ASP A 245 23.66 42.20 20.90
CA ASP A 245 24.85 42.19 20.00
C ASP A 245 24.98 41.04 18.96
N HIS A 246 24.08 40.07 18.90
CA HIS A 246 24.11 38.97 17.94
C HIS A 246 23.21 39.26 16.73
N ALA A 247 23.68 40.08 15.80
CA ALA A 247 22.99 40.44 14.54
C ALA A 247 22.65 39.25 13.61
N ASP A 248 23.01 38.03 14.01
CA ASP A 248 22.92 36.81 13.20
C ASP A 248 21.59 36.05 13.36
N GLY A 249 20.87 36.21 14.49
CA GLY A 249 19.58 35.55 14.70
C GLY A 249 19.16 35.24 16.14
N ILE A 250 18.04 34.55 16.29
CA ILE A 250 17.41 34.18 17.57
C ILE A 250 18.04 32.88 18.09
N ARG A 251 18.47 32.88 19.36
CA ARG A 251 18.98 31.68 20.07
C ARG A 251 18.04 31.28 21.19
N ILE A 252 17.54 30.05 21.15
CA ILE A 252 16.65 29.50 22.18
C ILE A 252 17.41 28.43 22.96
N ALA A 253 17.60 28.67 24.26
CA ALA A 253 18.20 27.71 25.17
C ALA A 253 17.18 26.63 25.57
N VAL A 254 17.57 25.37 25.49
CA VAL A 254 16.74 24.23 25.91
C VAL A 254 17.37 23.60 27.15
N PRO A 255 16.63 23.41 28.27
CA PRO A 255 17.20 22.98 29.55
C PRO A 255 17.93 21.62 29.55
N GLU A 256 17.62 20.74 28.60
CA GLU A 256 18.14 19.36 28.54
C GLU A 256 19.17 19.15 27.41
N VAL A 257 19.59 20.21 26.71
CA VAL A 257 20.41 20.12 25.49
C VAL A 257 21.56 21.12 25.54
N GLU A 258 22.78 20.70 25.20
CA GLU A 258 23.96 21.57 25.20
C GLU A 258 23.91 22.57 24.04
N THR A 259 23.40 22.15 22.89
CA THR A 259 23.30 22.98 21.69
C THR A 259 22.02 23.83 21.70
N PRO A 260 22.09 25.17 21.58
CA PRO A 260 20.90 26.00 21.45
C PRO A 260 20.27 25.88 20.05
N VAL A 261 18.96 26.06 19.98
CA VAL A 261 18.24 26.18 18.70
C VAL A 261 18.54 27.57 18.14
N PHE A 262 19.02 27.62 16.90
CA PHE A 262 19.40 28.85 16.22
C PHE A 262 18.50 29.09 15.01
N VAL A 263 17.83 30.23 14.99
CA VAL A 263 17.01 30.69 13.87
C VAL A 263 17.67 31.93 13.28
N PRO A 264 18.18 31.87 12.04
CA PRO A 264 18.79 33.04 11.40
C PRO A 264 17.83 34.23 11.29
N ALA A 265 18.34 35.45 11.39
CA ALA A 265 17.52 36.66 11.36
C ALA A 265 16.69 36.79 10.06
N HIS A 266 17.27 36.41 8.91
CA HIS A 266 16.57 36.44 7.63
C HIS A 266 15.39 35.45 7.57
N VAL A 267 15.51 34.28 8.19
CA VAL A 267 14.46 33.24 8.25
C VAL A 267 13.37 33.60 9.27
N ALA A 268 13.74 34.26 10.36
CA ALA A 268 12.75 34.76 11.32
C ALA A 268 11.81 35.79 10.67
N MET A 269 12.31 36.55 9.70
CA MET A 269 11.59 37.63 9.00
C MET A 269 10.92 37.21 7.68
N THR A 270 11.15 35.98 7.19
CA THR A 270 10.54 35.51 5.92
C THR A 270 9.05 35.21 6.04
N ALA A 271 8.51 35.09 7.26
CA ALA A 271 7.09 34.81 7.47
C ALA A 271 6.22 36.01 7.05
N THR A 272 5.05 35.73 6.48
CA THR A 272 4.08 36.77 6.06
C THR A 272 3.52 37.59 7.23
N THR A 273 3.72 37.10 8.46
CA THR A 273 3.28 37.73 9.71
C THR A 273 4.46 37.78 10.67
N ASP A 274 4.59 38.89 11.40
CA ASP A 274 5.62 39.10 12.44
C ASP A 274 5.44 38.16 13.67
N GLU A 275 4.33 37.42 13.73
CA GLU A 275 4.09 36.42 14.77
C GLU A 275 4.93 35.15 14.56
N LEU A 276 5.94 34.94 15.40
CA LEU A 276 6.81 33.75 15.38
C LEU A 276 6.02 32.42 15.51
N GLY A 277 4.96 32.45 16.32
CA GLY A 277 4.07 31.31 16.59
C GLY A 277 2.79 31.27 15.76
N GLY A 278 2.55 32.29 14.93
CA GLY A 278 1.31 32.46 14.16
C GLY A 278 1.16 31.47 13.01
N ALA A 279 0.03 31.53 12.32
CA ALA A 279 -0.22 30.68 11.16
C ALA A 279 0.75 31.03 10.01
N GLY A 280 1.72 30.14 9.75
CA GLY A 280 2.78 30.37 8.75
C GLY A 280 4.12 30.82 9.34
N GLY A 281 4.20 31.04 10.67
CA GLY A 281 5.45 31.33 11.35
C GLY A 281 6.44 30.16 11.34
N ILE A 282 7.74 30.46 11.31
CA ILE A 282 8.82 29.46 11.34
C ILE A 282 8.79 28.61 12.62
N LEU A 283 8.41 29.18 13.76
CA LEU A 283 8.27 28.50 15.05
C LEU A 283 6.82 28.07 15.36
N ALA A 284 5.95 28.01 14.34
CA ALA A 284 4.57 27.57 14.53
C ALA A 284 4.49 26.12 14.99
N VAL A 285 3.62 25.85 15.98
CA VAL A 285 3.44 24.51 16.58
C VAL A 285 3.15 23.43 15.53
N PRO A 286 2.29 23.64 14.50
CA PRO A 286 2.05 22.62 13.48
C PRO A 286 3.30 22.25 12.68
N ARG A 287 4.19 23.22 12.41
CA ARG A 287 5.44 23.01 11.66
C ARG A 287 6.45 22.22 12.49
N LEU A 288 6.68 22.63 13.74
CA LEU A 288 7.56 21.92 14.68
C LEU A 288 7.13 20.46 14.90
N GLN A 289 5.82 20.21 15.00
CA GLN A 289 5.31 18.84 15.14
C GLN A 289 5.49 18.00 13.87
N ARG A 290 5.45 18.60 12.66
CA ARG A 290 5.79 17.90 11.41
C ARG A 290 7.27 17.52 11.37
N LEU A 291 8.16 18.47 11.64
CA LEU A 291 9.62 18.24 11.69
C LEU A 291 9.99 17.17 12.72
N ARG A 292 9.36 17.19 13.91
CA ARG A 292 9.52 16.13 14.92
C ARG A 292 9.11 14.76 14.40
N ARG A 293 7.94 14.62 13.76
CA ARG A 293 7.48 13.35 13.20
C ARG A 293 8.39 12.85 12.08
N GLN A 294 8.88 13.75 11.23
CA GLN A 294 9.84 13.44 10.17
C GLN A 294 11.14 12.91 10.79
N TRP A 295 11.72 13.62 11.75
CA TRP A 295 12.95 13.21 12.41
C TRP A 295 12.80 11.87 13.14
N ILE A 296 11.70 11.65 13.87
CA ILE A 296 11.41 10.37 14.53
C ILE A 296 11.32 9.24 13.48
N THR A 297 10.67 9.49 12.34
CA THR A 297 10.53 8.47 11.28
C THR A 297 11.88 8.10 10.67
N LEU A 298 12.74 9.10 10.39
CA LEU A 298 14.09 8.87 9.88
C LEU A 298 14.93 8.08 10.88
N ASN A 299 14.86 8.45 12.16
CA ASN A 299 15.72 7.87 13.21
C ASN A 299 15.15 6.57 13.81
N ARG A 300 13.89 6.23 13.56
CA ARG A 300 13.26 4.98 14.02
C ARG A 300 13.99 3.73 13.50
N ALA A 301 14.47 3.76 12.26
CA ALA A 301 15.24 2.66 11.68
C ALA A 301 16.63 2.50 12.32
N TYR A 302 17.24 3.61 12.75
CA TYR A 302 18.55 3.61 13.43
C TYR A 302 18.45 3.08 14.86
N VAL A 303 17.34 3.36 15.55
CA VAL A 303 17.03 2.76 16.87
C VAL A 303 16.83 1.25 16.76
N ALA A 304 16.27 0.75 15.66
CA ALA A 304 16.11 -0.70 15.43
C ALA A 304 17.45 -1.43 15.21
N LYS A 305 18.46 -0.75 14.63
CA LYS A 305 19.80 -1.30 14.37
C LYS A 305 20.68 -1.44 15.62
N VAL A 306 20.30 -0.81 16.75
CA VAL A 306 21.02 -0.86 18.03
C VAL A 306 21.16 -2.30 18.54
N ALA A 307 20.18 -3.16 18.28
CA ALA A 307 20.21 -4.57 18.66
C ALA A 307 21.27 -5.40 17.88
N GLY A 308 21.88 -4.84 16.83
CA GLY A 308 22.82 -5.53 15.93
C GLY A 308 24.31 -5.20 16.11
N GLY A 309 24.69 -4.36 17.08
CA GLY A 309 26.09 -4.20 17.49
C GLY A 309 26.98 -3.30 16.60
N ASP A 310 26.43 -2.32 15.88
CA ASP A 310 27.22 -1.39 15.06
C ASP A 310 27.27 0.03 15.67
N LYS A 311 28.45 0.67 15.61
CA LYS A 311 28.88 1.84 16.41
C LYS A 311 28.21 3.19 16.07
N THR A 312 27.13 3.21 15.30
CA THR A 312 26.46 4.45 14.84
C THR A 312 25.07 4.64 15.47
N SER A 313 24.90 4.18 16.71
CA SER A 313 23.68 4.35 17.49
C SER A 313 23.71 5.70 18.22
N LEU A 314 22.70 6.55 18.02
CA LEU A 314 22.50 7.72 18.87
C LEU A 314 22.14 7.22 20.27
N GLY A 315 22.95 7.58 21.25
CA GLY A 315 22.63 7.36 22.66
C GLY A 315 21.37 8.15 23.03
N ALA A 316 20.62 7.66 24.01
CA ALA A 316 19.39 8.31 24.45
C ALA A 316 19.66 9.80 24.77
N ASP A 317 20.75 10.12 25.44
CA ASP A 317 21.08 11.50 25.84
C ASP A 317 21.49 12.41 24.66
N GLN A 318 22.03 11.82 23.58
CA GLN A 318 22.41 12.56 22.37
C GLN A 318 21.23 12.87 21.45
N VAL A 319 20.07 12.26 21.68
CA VAL A 319 18.85 12.50 20.88
C VAL A 319 18.44 13.97 20.87
N GLY A 320 18.55 14.64 22.03
CA GLY A 320 18.18 16.04 22.18
C GLY A 320 19.03 16.93 21.28
N ASP A 321 20.36 16.83 21.40
CA ASP A 321 21.32 17.57 20.57
C ASP A 321 21.17 17.25 19.08
N ALA A 322 20.98 15.98 18.72
CA ALA A 322 20.81 15.58 17.33
C ALA A 322 19.54 16.15 16.70
N PHE A 323 18.45 16.22 17.48
CA PHE A 323 17.22 16.86 17.02
C PHE A 323 17.39 18.38 16.87
N VAL A 324 18.08 19.05 17.80
CA VAL A 324 18.38 20.49 17.68
C VAL A 324 19.28 20.77 16.46
N ARG A 325 20.30 19.95 16.20
CA ARG A 325 21.12 20.08 14.99
C ARG A 325 20.31 19.92 13.71
N PHE A 326 19.36 18.99 13.70
CA PHE A 326 18.43 18.82 12.58
C PHE A 326 17.56 20.06 12.38
N LEU A 327 16.99 20.63 13.44
CA LEU A 327 16.21 21.87 13.36
C LEU A 327 17.06 23.04 12.85
N ASN A 328 18.29 23.20 13.35
CA ASN A 328 19.19 24.26 12.90
C ASN A 328 19.57 24.09 11.41
N ALA A 329 19.72 22.86 10.93
CA ALA A 329 19.96 22.58 9.51
C ALA A 329 18.72 22.89 8.65
N ASP A 330 17.52 22.56 9.12
CA ASP A 330 16.26 22.89 8.42
C ASP A 330 16.07 24.42 8.32
N PHE A 331 16.29 25.13 9.43
CA PHE A 331 16.18 26.58 9.47
C PHE A 331 17.28 27.30 8.67
N ALA A 332 18.47 26.71 8.52
CA ALA A 332 19.53 27.25 7.68
C ALA A 332 19.33 26.93 6.18
N GLY A 333 18.62 25.85 5.85
CA GLY A 333 18.42 25.35 4.47
C GLY A 333 17.28 26.01 3.70
N GLU A 334 16.41 26.78 4.35
CA GLU A 334 15.24 27.44 3.73
C GLU A 334 15.60 28.64 2.83
N GLY A 335 16.90 28.93 2.64
CA GLY A 335 17.42 30.00 1.76
C GLY A 335 17.99 29.55 0.41
N VAL A 336 17.92 28.27 0.05
CA VAL A 336 18.36 27.76 -1.27
C VAL A 336 17.27 26.87 -1.87
N ALA A 337 16.21 27.51 -2.38
CA ALA A 337 15.29 26.94 -3.35
C ALA A 337 14.82 28.05 -4.31
#